data_AF-A0A1Z9VHM0-F1
#
_entry.id   AF-A0A1Z9VHM0-F1
#
_cell.length_a   1.000
_cell.length_b   1.000
_cell.length_c   1.000
_cell.angle_alpha   90.00
_cell.angle_beta   90.00
_cell.angle_gamma   90.00
#
_symmetry.space_group_name_H-M   'P 1'
#
loop_
_entity.id
_entity.type
_entity.pdbx_description
1 polymer ?
#
loop_
_entity_poly.entity_id
_entity_poly.type
_entity_poly.pdbx_seq_one_letter_code
_entity_poly.pdbx_strand_id
1 'polypeptide(L)' 'MVDTLAPRGIIGVMTPAMNTVVQPELEMLRPDGITNQMQRFRLGGEMISDDLIEEAEKLLDCQPLAIAVVLTTDAGKGGV' A
#
# COMPACT_ATOMS: atom_id res chain seq x y z
N MET A 1 2.50 16.91 -15.99
CA MET A 1 3.41 17.64 -15.08
C MET A 1 4.10 16.56 -14.25
N VAL A 2 5.42 16.54 -14.21
CA VAL A 2 6.14 15.54 -13.40
C VAL A 2 5.97 15.93 -11.92
N ASP A 3 5.59 14.98 -11.07
CA ASP A 3 5.42 15.22 -9.63
C ASP A 3 6.73 15.77 -9.05
N THR A 4 6.65 16.92 -8.37
CA THR A 4 7.79 17.62 -7.77
C THR A 4 8.54 16.76 -6.76
N LEU A 5 7.82 15.93 -5.99
CA LEU A 5 8.39 15.05 -4.96
C LEU A 5 8.59 13.62 -5.46
N ALA A 6 7.87 13.22 -6.51
CA ALA A 6 7.94 11.89 -7.12
C ALA A 6 8.45 11.91 -8.58
N PRO A 7 9.57 12.58 -8.91
CA PRO A 7 10.04 12.67 -10.29
C PRO A 7 10.44 11.32 -10.91
N ARG A 8 10.67 10.30 -10.08
CA ARG A 8 10.94 8.92 -10.52
C ARG A 8 9.73 8.00 -10.38
N GLY A 9 8.62 8.50 -9.84
CA GLY A 9 7.34 7.80 -9.76
C GLY A 9 6.83 7.56 -8.35
N ILE A 10 5.59 7.07 -8.29
CA ILE A 10 4.83 6.83 -7.06
C ILE A 10 4.66 5.32 -6.89
N ILE A 11 4.82 4.83 -5.66
CA ILE A 11 4.50 3.45 -5.28
C ILE A 11 3.24 3.45 -4.42
N GLY A 12 2.22 2.72 -4.84
CA GLY A 12 1.04 2.48 -4.01
C GLY A 12 1.36 1.40 -2.98
N VAL A 13 1.08 1.67 -1.71
CA VAL A 13 1.33 0.74 -0.61
C VAL A 13 0.02 0.50 0.11
N MET A 14 -0.39 -0.76 0.15
CA MET A 14 -1.57 -1.20 0.88
C MET A 14 -1.16 -1.95 2.13
N THR A 15 -1.66 -1.52 3.28
CA THR A 15 -1.33 -2.15 4.58
C THR A 15 -2.57 -2.21 5.48
N PRO A 16 -2.66 -3.18 6.41
CA PRO A 16 -3.76 -3.21 7.37
C PRO A 16 -3.85 -1.92 8.18
N ALA A 17 -5.07 -1.49 8.51
CA ALA A 17 -5.33 -0.26 9.26
C ALA A 17 -4.57 -0.19 10.60
N MET A 18 -4.38 -1.33 11.26
CA MET A 18 -3.68 -1.47 12.54
C MET A 18 -2.15 -1.47 12.41
N ASN A 19 -1.61 -1.56 11.20
CA ASN A 19 -0.17 -1.53 11.00
C ASN A 19 0.35 -0.09 11.14
N THR A 20 1.29 0.10 12.06
CA THR A 20 1.91 1.40 12.34
C THR A 20 3.38 1.47 11.90
N VAL A 21 3.92 0.37 11.37
CA VAL A 21 5.36 0.19 11.10
C VAL A 21 5.69 0.36 9.62
N VAL A 22 4.85 -0.19 8.73
CA VAL A 22 5.11 -0.22 7.28
C VAL A 22 5.29 1.18 6.72
N GLN A 23 4.42 2.12 7.11
CA GLN A 23 4.49 3.49 6.62
C GLN A 23 5.81 4.19 6.99
N PRO A 24 6.20 4.31 8.27
CA PRO A 24 7.44 4.98 8.63
C PRO A 24 8.69 4.27 8.07
N GLU A 25 8.73 2.94 8.05
CA GLU A 25 9.88 2.22 7.48
C GLU A 25 10.02 2.47 5.98
N LEU A 26 8.93 2.41 5.22
CA LEU A 26 8.99 2.67 3.78
C LEU A 26 9.29 4.13 3.47
N GLU A 27 8.85 5.07 4.31
CA GLU A 27 9.23 6.49 4.17
C GLU A 27 10.72 6.73 4.43
N MET A 28 11.34 5.97 5.36
CA MET A 28 12.79 6.03 5.61
C MET A 28 13.62 5.33 4.53
N LEU A 29 13.09 4.25 3.94
CA LEU A 29 13.81 3.42 2.97
C LEU A 29 13.59 3.84 1.51
N ARG A 30 12.64 4.74 1.23
CA ARG A 30 12.34 5.14 -0.16
C ARG A 30 13.56 5.76 -0.83
N PRO A 31 13.86 5.38 -2.09
CA PRO A 31 14.89 6.07 -2.87
C PRO A 31 14.50 7.53 -3.16
N ASP A 32 15.49 8.38 -3.31
CA ASP A 32 15.28 9.77 -3.71
C ASP A 32 14.48 9.86 -5.00
N GLY A 33 13.47 10.73 -5.00
CA GLY A 33 12.57 10.96 -6.13
C GLY A 33 11.43 9.94 -6.28
N ILE A 34 11.31 8.99 -5.35
CA ILE A 34 10.15 8.08 -5.24
C ILE A 34 9.31 8.50 -4.03
N THR A 35 7.99 8.54 -4.19
CA THR A 35 7.06 8.70 -3.07
C THR A 35 6.20 7.45 -2.89
N ASN A 36 5.79 7.19 -1.65
CA ASN A 36 4.88 6.09 -1.33
C ASN A 36 3.52 6.70 -1.02
N GLN A 37 2.48 6.25 -1.71
CA GLN A 37 1.09 6.58 -1.37
C GLN A 37 0.47 5.42 -0.60
N MET A 38 -0.07 5.74 0.57
CA MET A 38 -0.52 4.75 1.54
C MET A 38 -2.03 4.62 1.50
N GLN A 39 -2.52 3.38 1.31
CA GLN A 39 -3.91 3.05 1.53
C GLN A 39 -4.04 1.96 2.59
N ARG A 40 -5.06 2.11 3.43
CA ARG A 40 -5.31 1.19 4.53
C ARG A 40 -6.62 0.45 4.31
N PHE A 41 -6.56 -0.87 4.43
CA PHE A 41 -7.75 -1.72 4.41
C PHE A 41 -7.96 -2.35 5.79
N ARG A 42 -9.17 -2.84 6.05
CA ARG A 42 -9.52 -3.49 7.31
C ARG A 42 -9.27 -5.00 7.19
N LEU A 43 -8.88 -5.62 8.30
CA LEU A 43 -8.85 -7.07 8.39
C LEU A 43 -10.09 -7.54 9.14
N GLY A 44 -10.87 -8.42 8.53
CA GLY A 44 -12.02 -9.08 9.14
C GLY A 44 -11.60 -10.39 9.80
N GLY A 45 -10.75 -10.32 10.83
CA GLY A 45 -10.14 -11.53 11.42
C GLY A 45 -9.10 -12.15 10.48
N GLU A 46 -9.27 -13.42 10.13
CA GLU A 46 -8.42 -14.15 9.18
C GLU A 46 -8.77 -13.90 7.71
N MET A 47 -9.70 -12.98 7.41
CA MET A 47 -10.07 -12.64 6.04
C MET A 47 -9.72 -11.20 5.67
N ILE A 48 -9.14 -11.02 4.49
CA ILE A 48 -9.02 -9.71 3.85
C ILE A 48 -10.45 -9.19 3.57
N SER A 49 -10.73 -7.94 3.92
CA SER A 49 -12.04 -7.34 3.66
C SER A 49 -12.28 -7.19 2.16
N ASP A 50 -13.54 -7.30 1.73
CA ASP A 50 -13.95 -7.05 0.33
C ASP A 50 -13.54 -5.65 -0.15
N ASP A 51 -13.39 -4.70 0.79
CA ASP A 51 -12.91 -3.33 0.54
C ASP A 51 -11.51 -3.26 -0.08
N LEU A 52 -10.70 -4.34 -0.10
CA LEU A 52 -9.34 -4.33 -0.64
C LEU A 52 -9.29 -3.79 -2.08
N ILE A 53 -10.20 -4.26 -2.94
CA ILE A 53 -10.20 -3.85 -4.34
C ILE A 53 -10.62 -2.38 -4.47
N GLU A 54 -11.63 -1.94 -3.72
CA GLU A 54 -12.06 -0.54 -3.69
C GLU A 54 -10.95 0.40 -3.21
N GLU A 55 -10.18 -0.04 -2.21
CA GLU A 55 -9.02 0.71 -1.71
C GLU A 55 -7.87 0.73 -2.74
N ALA A 56 -7.68 -0.35 -3.49
CA ALA A 56 -6.70 -0.38 -4.59
C ALA A 56 -7.09 0.56 -5.74
N GLU A 57 -8.38 0.66 -6.06
CA GLU A 57 -8.88 1.58 -7.10
C GLU A 57 -8.58 3.05 -6.75
N LYS A 58 -8.71 3.44 -5.48
CA LYS A 58 -8.33 4.79 -5.03
C LYS A 58 -6.84 5.08 -5.22
N LEU A 59 -5.98 4.07 -5.07
CA LEU A 59 -4.55 4.24 -5.34
C LEU A 59 -4.27 4.45 -6.84
N LEU A 60 -5.10 3.93 -7.74
CA LEU A 60 -4.90 4.11 -9.18
C LEU A 60 -5.04 5.57 -9.63
N ASP A 61 -5.76 6.41 -8.88
CA ASP A 61 -5.91 7.84 -9.18
C ASP A 61 -4.57 8.59 -9.19
N CYS A 62 -3.59 8.12 -8.40
CA CYS A 62 -2.25 8.71 -8.39
C CYS A 62 -1.30 8.11 -9.42
N GLN A 63 -1.79 7.21 -10.30
CA GLN A 63 -1.02 6.52 -11.34
C GLN A 63 0.29 5.89 -10.81
N PRO A 64 0.20 5.01 -9.80
CA PRO A 64 1.37 4.39 -9.20
C PRO A 64 2.04 3.46 -10.22
N LEU A 65 3.36 3.36 -10.15
CA LEU A 65 4.14 2.42 -10.98
C LEU A 65 3.87 0.96 -10.59
N ALA A 66 3.57 0.72 -9.32
CA ALA A 66 3.22 -0.58 -8.77
C ALA A 66 2.40 -0.40 -7.49
N ILE A 67 1.58 -1.40 -7.17
CA ILE A 67 0.90 -1.53 -5.88
C ILE A 67 1.52 -2.68 -5.12
N ALA A 68 2.06 -2.38 -3.94
CA ALA A 68 2.60 -3.36 -3.00
C ALA A 68 1.57 -3.63 -1.90
N VAL A 69 1.11 -4.88 -1.80
CA VAL A 69 0.23 -5.33 -0.72
C VAL A 69 1.11 -5.88 0.40
N VAL A 70 1.16 -5.16 1.52
CA VAL A 70 2.10 -5.42 2.63
C VAL A 70 1.36 -6.13 3.76
N LEU A 71 1.29 -7.44 3.63
CA LEU A 71 0.82 -8.38 4.66
C LEU A 71 1.48 -9.73 4.41
N THR A 72 2.06 -10.34 5.46
CA THR A 72 2.76 -11.64 5.33
C THR A 72 1.84 -12.82 5.58
N THR A 73 0.88 -12.68 6.51
CA THR A 73 -0.18 -13.66 6.72
C THR A 73 -1.24 -13.43 5.66
N ASP A 74 -1.26 -14.31 4.67
CA ASP A 74 -2.41 -14.49 3.77
C ASP A 74 -3.65 -14.67 4.66
N ALA A 75 -4.46 -13.62 4.77
CA ALA A 75 -5.80 -13.69 5.34
C ALA A 75 -6.76 -14.27 4.28
N GLY A 76 -6.33 -15.36 3.66
CA GLY A 76 -7.02 -16.19 2.71
C GLY A 76 -6.94 -17.63 3.20
N LYS A 77 -7.87 -18.49 2.73
CA LYS A 77 -7.88 -19.93 3.05
C LYS A 77 -6.58 -20.60 2.55
N GLY A 78 -5.51 -20.52 3.32
CA GLY A 78 -4.18 -20.94 2.90
C GLY A 78 -3.03 -20.45 3.80
N GLY A 79 -3.25 -19.41 4.61
CA GLY A 79 -2.37 -19.11 5.74
C GLY A 79 -2.47 -20.21 6.80
N VAL A 80 -1.34 -20.81 7.17
CA VAL A 80 -1.23 -21.96 8.10
C VAL A 80 -1.83 -21.68 9.46
#